data_AF-A0A1Q9NYJ2-F1
#
_entry.id   AF-A0A1Q9NYJ2-F1
#
_cell.length_a   1.000
_cell.length_b   1.000
_cell.length_c   1.000
_cell.angle_alpha   90.00
_cell.angle_beta   90.00
_cell.angle_gamma   90.00
#
_symmetry.space_group_name_H-M   'P 1'
#
loop_
_entity.id
_entity.type
_entity.pdbx_description
1 polymer ?
#
loop_
_entity_poly.entity_id
_entity_poly.type
_entity_poly.pdbx_seq_one_letter_code
_entity_poly.pdbx_strand_id
1 'polypeptide(L)'
;MVQSNQIDSFKEILYFGGILILFLLSLRVIGSPNFNEILILILAYTITWAIVRMSIKRFGVGSLESEDLQKELKWFGVSISIFLVFLIIIGIKKYSDLIISGLAFSFIWSLRSLLIKRYYKPIKNINKINT
;
A
#
# COMPACT_ATOMS: atom_id res chain seq x y z
N MET A 1 2.88 25.62 -9.05
CA MET A 1 3.64 24.38 -8.74
C MET A 1 3.73 24.06 -7.24
N VAL A 2 3.91 25.04 -6.34
CA VAL A 2 3.98 24.76 -4.88
C VAL A 2 2.63 24.35 -4.27
N GLN A 3 1.53 24.99 -4.70
CA GLN A 3 0.17 24.67 -4.21
C GLN A 3 -0.32 23.26 -4.62
N SER A 4 -0.04 22.79 -5.84
CA SER A 4 -0.46 21.45 -6.29
C SER A 4 0.21 20.34 -5.45
N ASN A 5 1.52 20.45 -5.21
CA ASN A 5 2.26 19.49 -4.38
C ASN A 5 1.77 19.41 -2.92
N GLN A 6 1.27 20.52 -2.35
CA GLN A 6 0.72 20.51 -1.00
C GLN A 6 -0.64 19.81 -0.93
N ILE A 7 -1.52 20.06 -1.90
CA ILE A 7 -2.84 19.41 -1.99
C ILE A 7 -2.69 17.89 -2.16
N ASP A 8 -1.73 17.46 -2.99
CA ASP A 8 -1.44 16.05 -3.24
C ASP A 8 -0.88 15.34 -2.01
N SER A 9 0.00 16.01 -1.26
CA SER A 9 0.53 15.49 0.00
C SER A 9 -0.55 15.38 1.08
N PHE A 10 -1.48 16.33 1.15
CA PHE A 10 -2.60 16.29 2.09
C PHE A 10 -3.57 15.14 1.79
N LYS A 11 -3.92 14.93 0.52
CA LYS A 11 -4.71 13.76 0.09
C LYS A 11 -4.01 12.44 0.44
N GLU A 12 -2.69 12.36 0.24
CA GLU A 12 -1.89 11.19 0.62
C GLU A 12 -2.03 10.88 2.13
N ILE A 13 -1.94 11.90 2.98
CA ILE A 13 -2.09 11.78 4.43
C ILE A 13 -3.53 11.36 4.81
N LEU A 14 -4.54 11.90 4.11
CA LEU A 14 -5.93 11.49 4.33
C LEU A 14 -6.15 10.00 4.01
N TYR A 15 -5.57 9.50 2.91
CA TYR A 15 -5.63 8.07 2.59
C TYR A 15 -4.88 7.24 3.63
N PHE A 16 -3.64 7.62 3.96
CA PHE A 16 -2.83 6.96 4.97
C PHE A 16 -3.58 6.84 6.31
N GLY A 17 -4.13 7.95 6.80
CA GLY A 17 -4.87 8.00 8.06
C GLY A 17 -6.20 7.26 7.98
N GLY A 18 -6.96 7.43 6.89
CA GLY A 18 -8.25 6.76 6.72
C GLY A 18 -8.13 5.24 6.70
N ILE A 19 -7.15 4.70 5.99
CA ILE A 19 -6.87 3.26 5.94
C ILE A 19 -6.38 2.76 7.30
N LEU A 20 -5.52 3.52 7.98
CA LEU A 20 -5.06 3.17 9.33
C LEU A 20 -6.22 3.09 10.32
N ILE A 21 -7.12 4.07 10.31
CA ILE A 21 -8.31 4.09 11.18
C ILE A 21 -9.21 2.89 10.86
N LEU A 22 -9.45 2.60 9.58
CA LEU A 22 -10.26 1.45 9.16
C LEU A 22 -9.65 0.13 9.64
N PHE A 23 -8.34 -0.01 9.54
CA PHE A 23 -7.60 -1.17 10.02
C PHE A 23 -7.69 -1.31 11.55
N LEU A 24 -7.44 -0.22 12.29
CA LEU A 24 -7.55 -0.22 13.76
C LEU A 24 -8.97 -0.53 14.24
N LEU A 25 -10.01 -0.04 13.54
CA LEU A 25 -11.39 -0.40 13.83
C LEU A 25 -11.68 -1.89 13.59
N SER A 26 -11.12 -2.45 12.51
CA SER A 26 -11.29 -3.87 12.18
C SER A 26 -10.69 -4.79 13.26
N LEU A 27 -9.62 -4.35 13.93
CA LEU A 27 -9.01 -5.11 15.03
C LEU A 27 -9.93 -5.27 16.24
N ARG A 28 -10.84 -4.31 16.50
CA ARG A 28 -11.80 -4.41 17.61
C ARG A 28 -12.70 -5.64 17.52
N VAL A 29 -12.94 -6.15 16.31
CA VAL A 29 -13.76 -7.35 16.07
C VAL A 29 -13.11 -8.61 16.66
N ILE A 30 -11.78 -8.62 16.78
CA ILE A 30 -10.99 -9.78 17.19
C ILE A 30 -10.65 -9.76 18.69
N GLY A 31 -10.61 -8.57 19.28
CA GLY A 31 -10.26 -8.32 20.66
C GLY A 31 -9.76 -6.88 20.84
N SER A 32 -9.52 -6.47 22.09
CA SER A 32 -8.86 -5.19 22.36
C SER A 32 -7.35 -5.42 22.36
N PRO A 33 -6.59 -4.91 21.37
CA PRO A 33 -5.14 -5.02 21.40
C PRO A 33 -4.59 -4.24 22.59
N ASN A 34 -3.51 -4.73 23.18
CA ASN A 34 -2.76 -4.01 24.20
C ASN A 34 -2.16 -2.75 23.59
N PHE A 35 -1.88 -1.74 24.43
CA PHE A 35 -1.27 -0.48 23.97
C PHE A 35 0.03 -0.72 23.17
N ASN A 36 0.88 -1.66 23.62
CA ASN A 36 2.11 -2.02 22.94
C ASN A 36 1.86 -2.65 21.55
N GLU A 37 0.80 -3.45 21.41
CA GLU A 37 0.43 -4.09 20.14
C GLU A 37 -0.05 -3.04 19.12
N ILE A 38 -0.85 -2.07 19.58
CA ILE A 38 -1.30 -0.93 18.76
C ILE A 38 -0.09 -0.14 18.26
N LEU A 39 0.89 0.13 19.13
CA LEU A 39 2.08 0.88 18.76
C LEU A 39 2.89 0.16 17.67
N ILE A 40 3.09 -1.16 17.82
CA ILE A 40 3.79 -2.00 16.84
C ILE A 40 3.02 -2.04 15.51
N LEU A 41 1.69 -2.13 15.54
CA LEU A 41 0.84 -2.12 14.34
C LEU A 41 0.96 -0.80 13.58
N ILE A 42 0.91 0.33 14.27
CA ILE A 42 1.07 1.66 13.68
C ILE A 42 2.47 1.79 13.06
N LEU A 43 3.51 1.31 13.76
CA LEU A 43 4.88 1.36 13.26
C LEU A 43 5.05 0.50 12.00
N ALA A 44 4.56 -0.74 12.02
CA ALA A 44 4.61 -1.66 10.89
C ALA A 44 3.85 -1.10 9.68
N TYR A 45 2.68 -0.52 9.89
CA TYR A 45 1.90 0.15 8.85
C TYR A 45 2.64 1.35 8.25
N THR A 46 3.22 2.20 9.09
CA THR A 46 3.96 3.39 8.65
C THR A 46 5.17 3.01 7.80
N ILE A 47 5.96 2.02 8.25
CA ILE A 47 7.12 1.49 7.50
C ILE A 47 6.65 0.90 6.17
N THR A 48 5.59 0.10 6.19
CA THR A 48 5.01 -0.52 4.99
C THR A 48 4.59 0.53 3.97
N TRP A 49 3.86 1.55 4.42
CA TRP A 49 3.41 2.63 3.57
C TRP A 49 4.59 3.38 2.95
N ALA A 50 5.63 3.66 3.72
CA ALA A 50 6.84 4.32 3.24
C ALA A 50 7.56 3.49 2.16
N ILE A 51 7.69 2.16 2.36
CA ILE A 51 8.31 1.25 1.40
C ILE A 51 7.51 1.22 0.09
N VAL A 52 6.19 1.08 0.18
CA VAL A 52 5.32 1.01 -1.00
C VAL A 52 5.31 2.34 -1.75
N ARG A 53 5.21 3.45 -1.03
CA ARG A 53 5.32 4.81 -1.59
C ARG A 53 6.64 5.01 -2.32
N MET A 54 7.77 4.64 -1.70
CA MET A 54 9.08 4.72 -2.34
C MET A 54 9.18 3.81 -3.55
N SER A 55 8.59 2.62 -3.48
CA SER A 55 8.56 1.67 -4.59
C SER A 55 7.78 2.23 -5.77
N ILE A 56 6.61 2.81 -5.55
CA ILE A 56 5.81 3.43 -6.61
C ILE A 56 6.50 4.69 -7.16
N LYS A 57 7.08 5.55 -6.31
CA LYS A 57 7.84 6.74 -6.76
C LYS A 57 9.05 6.38 -7.63
N ARG A 58 9.80 5.34 -7.27
CA ARG A 58 11.03 4.96 -7.98
C ARG A 58 10.76 4.05 -9.18
N PHE A 59 9.72 3.21 -9.11
CA PHE A 59 9.51 2.12 -10.07
C PHE A 59 8.19 2.19 -10.84
N GLY A 60 7.29 3.11 -10.49
CA GLY A 60 6.10 3.40 -11.26
C GLY A 60 6.40 3.86 -12.70
N VAL A 61 5.39 3.74 -13.57
CA VAL A 61 5.52 3.93 -15.01
C VAL A 61 5.80 5.41 -15.33
N GLY A 62 7.08 5.75 -15.49
CA GLY A 62 7.57 7.02 -16.04
C GLY A 62 7.03 8.27 -15.36
N SER A 63 7.80 8.87 -14.43
CA SER A 63 7.46 10.18 -13.83
C SER A 63 5.97 10.33 -13.56
N LEU A 64 5.36 9.36 -12.84
CA LEU A 64 3.93 9.39 -12.56
C LEU A 64 3.60 10.78 -12.00
N GLU A 65 2.74 11.50 -12.71
CA GLU A 65 2.14 12.72 -12.19
C GLU A 65 1.56 12.39 -10.81
N SER A 66 1.57 13.37 -9.91
CA SER A 66 1.19 13.18 -8.51
C SER A 66 -0.19 12.50 -8.33
N GLU A 67 -1.05 12.61 -9.33
CA GLU A 67 -2.37 11.99 -9.39
C GLU A 67 -2.34 10.46 -9.62
N ASP A 68 -1.51 9.96 -10.55
CA ASP A 68 -1.40 8.51 -10.79
C ASP A 68 -0.76 7.79 -9.59
N LEU A 69 0.20 8.45 -8.95
CA LEU A 69 0.82 7.93 -7.73
C LEU A 69 -0.20 7.80 -6.59
N GLN A 70 -1.04 8.82 -6.39
CA GLN A 70 -2.11 8.78 -5.40
C GLN A 70 -3.12 7.67 -5.71
N LYS A 71 -3.44 7.47 -6.99
CA LYS A 71 -4.36 6.42 -7.43
C LYS A 71 -3.80 5.03 -7.13
N GLU A 72 -2.53 4.76 -7.41
CA GLU A 72 -1.88 3.48 -7.07
C GLU A 72 -1.80 3.27 -5.55
N LEU A 73 -1.45 4.30 -4.77
CA LEU A 73 -1.40 4.24 -3.31
C LEU A 73 -2.79 3.94 -2.71
N LYS A 74 -3.83 4.58 -3.26
CA LYS A 74 -5.23 4.32 -2.88
C LYS A 74 -5.62 2.88 -3.18
N TRP A 75 -5.30 2.37 -4.37
CA TRP A 75 -5.58 0.98 -4.73
C TRP A 75 -4.85 -0.02 -3.85
N PHE A 76 -3.58 0.23 -3.54
CA PHE A 76 -2.82 -0.56 -2.58
C PHE A 76 -3.51 -0.57 -1.22
N GLY A 77 -3.86 0.60 -0.71
CA GLY A 77 -4.54 0.79 0.58
C GLY A 77 -5.88 0.08 0.69
N VAL A 78 -6.71 0.16 -0.34
CA VAL A 78 -7.98 -0.58 -0.42
C VAL A 78 -7.73 -2.09 -0.45
N SER A 79 -6.77 -2.54 -1.27
CA SER A 79 -6.46 -3.97 -1.43
C SER A 79 -5.95 -4.59 -0.14
N ILE A 80 -5.04 -3.92 0.56
CA ILE A 80 -4.49 -4.43 1.83
C ILE A 80 -5.55 -4.43 2.95
N SER A 81 -6.41 -3.41 3.00
CA SER A 81 -7.55 -3.41 3.95
C SER A 81 -8.49 -4.58 3.70
N ILE A 82 -8.89 -4.82 2.46
CA ILE A 82 -9.76 -5.95 2.11
C ILE A 82 -9.10 -7.28 2.49
N PHE A 83 -7.82 -7.44 2.17
CA PHE A 83 -7.06 -8.64 2.50
C PHE A 83 -7.01 -8.88 4.02
N LEU A 84 -6.70 -7.85 4.82
CA LEU A 84 -6.65 -7.98 6.27
C LEU A 84 -8.02 -8.29 6.87
N VAL A 85 -9.08 -7.60 6.44
CA VAL A 85 -10.46 -7.90 6.87
C VAL A 85 -10.84 -9.34 6.52
N PHE A 86 -10.46 -9.83 5.34
CA PHE A 86 -10.69 -11.21 4.95
C PHE A 86 -10.00 -12.21 5.89
N LEU A 87 -8.75 -11.96 6.27
CA LEU A 87 -8.02 -12.79 7.25
C LEU A 87 -8.72 -12.84 8.62
N ILE A 88 -9.33 -11.73 9.02
CA ILE A 88 -10.11 -11.64 10.26
C ILE A 88 -11.37 -12.51 10.17
N ILE A 89 -12.10 -12.42 9.04
CA ILE A 89 -13.33 -13.18 8.81
C ILE A 89 -13.08 -14.69 8.83
N ILE A 90 -11.98 -15.17 8.25
CA ILE A 90 -11.61 -16.60 8.26
C ILE A 90 -11.09 -17.08 9.63
N GLY A 91 -10.99 -16.18 10.63
CA GLY A 91 -10.68 -16.54 12.01
C GLY A 91 -9.21 -16.37 12.41
N ILE A 92 -8.39 -15.64 11.67
CA ILE A 92 -7.03 -15.28 12.13
C ILE A 92 -7.16 -14.22 13.22
N LYS A 93 -6.84 -14.61 14.45
CA LYS A 93 -6.97 -13.74 15.63
C LYS A 93 -5.66 -13.23 16.22
N LYS A 94 -4.52 -13.80 15.82
CA LYS A 94 -3.21 -13.39 16.34
C LYS A 94 -2.72 -12.15 15.61
N TYR A 95 -2.42 -11.09 16.37
CA TYR A 95 -1.90 -9.83 15.81
C TYR A 95 -0.59 -10.04 15.05
N SER A 96 0.28 -10.93 15.52
CA SER A 96 1.52 -11.32 14.83
C SER A 96 1.26 -11.80 13.40
N ASP A 97 0.24 -12.64 13.22
CA ASP A 97 -0.05 -13.28 11.95
C ASP A 97 -0.63 -12.26 10.96
N LEU A 98 -1.44 -11.32 11.45
CA LEU A 98 -1.95 -10.20 10.67
C LEU A 98 -0.83 -9.24 10.22
N ILE A 99 0.13 -8.94 11.11
CA ILE A 99 1.29 -8.10 10.79
C ILE A 99 2.16 -8.78 9.73
N ILE A 100 2.53 -10.05 9.93
CA ILE A 100 3.37 -10.81 8.99
C ILE A 100 2.68 -10.92 7.63
N SER A 101 1.37 -11.21 7.62
CA SER A 101 0.60 -11.32 6.38
C SER A 101 0.49 -9.98 5.64
N GLY A 102 0.27 -8.88 6.37
CA GLY A 102 0.24 -7.54 5.80
C GLY A 102 1.60 -7.13 5.19
N LEU A 103 2.70 -7.46 5.87
CA LEU A 103 4.06 -7.23 5.36
C LEU A 103 4.33 -8.07 4.10
N ALA A 104 3.98 -9.37 4.12
CA ALA A 104 4.14 -10.26 2.97
C ALA A 104 3.33 -9.78 1.75
N PHE A 105 2.08 -9.38 1.96
CA PHE A 105 1.23 -8.80 0.91
C PHE A 105 1.87 -7.56 0.30
N SER A 106 2.40 -6.67 1.15
CA SER A 106 3.04 -5.42 0.71
C SER A 106 4.33 -5.67 -0.06
N PHE A 107 5.09 -6.70 0.32
CA PHE A 107 6.27 -7.14 -0.41
C PHE A 107 5.91 -7.69 -1.79
N ILE A 108 4.88 -8.55 -1.89
CA ILE A 108 4.36 -9.06 -3.16
C ILE A 108 3.86 -7.92 -4.06
N TRP A 109 3.15 -6.94 -3.49
CA TRP A 109 2.68 -5.78 -4.23
C TRP A 109 3.84 -4.93 -4.77
N SER A 110 4.88 -4.73 -3.96
CA SER A 110 6.10 -4.03 -4.40
C SER A 110 6.80 -4.79 -5.52
N LEU A 111 6.88 -6.12 -5.45
CA LEU A 111 7.40 -6.97 -6.53
C LEU A 111 6.56 -6.85 -7.81
N ARG A 112 5.22 -6.81 -7.71
CA ARG A 112 4.33 -6.58 -8.86
C ARG A 112 4.67 -5.24 -9.54
N SER A 113 4.79 -4.16 -8.78
CA SER A 113 5.16 -2.84 -9.29
C SER A 113 6.53 -2.86 -9.99
N LEU A 114 7.48 -3.65 -9.48
CA LEU A 114 8.80 -3.84 -10.10
C LEU A 114 8.74 -4.66 -11.41
N LEU A 115 8.00 -5.77 -11.40
CA LEU A 115 7.95 -6.74 -12.48
C LEU A 115 7.24 -6.20 -13.74
N ILE A 116 6.18 -5.41 -13.57
CA ILE A 116 5.46 -4.78 -14.70
C ILE A 116 6.43 -3.91 -15.53
N LYS A 117 7.36 -3.20 -14.88
CA LYS A 117 8.34 -2.38 -15.60
C LYS A 117 9.41 -3.20 -16.32
N ARG A 118 9.91 -4.28 -15.70
CA ARG A 118 10.98 -5.10 -16.30
C ARG A 118 10.49 -5.91 -17.50
N TYR A 119 9.26 -6.42 -17.46
CA TYR A 119 8.74 -7.31 -18.50
C TYR A 119 7.82 -6.61 -19.52
N TYR A 120 7.08 -5.56 -19.17
CA TYR A 120 6.15 -4.91 -20.10
C TYR A 120 6.80 -3.83 -20.99
N LYS A 121 7.84 -3.14 -20.48
CA LYS A 121 8.59 -2.11 -21.22
C LYS A 121 9.34 -2.65 -22.46
N PRO A 122 9.96 -3.85 -22.47
CA PRO A 122 10.58 -4.37 -23.69
C PRO A 122 9.56 -4.76 -24.77
N ILE A 123 8.37 -5.26 -24.42
CA ILE A 123 7.37 -5.75 -25.40
C ILE A 123 6.78 -4.59 -26.22
N LYS A 124 6.49 -3.44 -25.58
CA LYS A 124 5.96 -2.26 -26.29
C LYS A 124 6.97 -1.63 -27.25
N ASN A 125 8.27 -1.77 -26.98
CA ASN A 125 9.31 -1.22 -27.84
C ASN A 125 9.52 -2.07 -29.11
N ILE A 126 9.37 -3.40 -29.00
CA ILE A 126 9.47 -4.32 -30.15
C ILE A 126 8.32 -4.05 -31.15
N ASN A 127 7.10 -3.85 -30.68
CA ASN A 127 5.96 -3.57 -31.57
C ASN A 127 6.02 -2.19 -32.26
N LYS A 128 6.81 -1.24 -31.75
CA LYS A 128 6.96 0.10 -32.34
C LYS A 128 8.07 0.17 -33.39
N ILE A 129 8.95 -0.83 -33.45
CA ILE A 129 10.04 -0.91 -34.43
C ILE A 129 9.58 -1.64 -35.70
N ASN A 130 8.50 -2.44 -35.61
CA ASN A 130 7.99 -3.27 -36.70
C ASN A 130 6.75 -2.68 -37.42
N THR A 131 6.46 -1.39 -37.22
CA THR A 131 5.43 -0.60 -37.92
C THR A 131 6.05 0.71 -38.39
#